data_AF-T1CBZ5-F1
#
_entry.id   AF-T1CBZ5-F1
#
_cell.length_a   1.000
_cell.length_b   1.000
_cell.length_c   1.000
_cell.angle_alpha   90.00
_cell.angle_beta   90.00
_cell.angle_gamma   90.00
#
_symmetry.space_group_name_H-M   'P 1'
#
loop_
_entity.id
_entity.type
_entity.pdbx_description
1 polymer ?
#
loop_
_entity_poly.entity_id
_entity_poly.type
_entity_poly.pdbx_seq_one_letter_code
_entity_poly.pdbx_strand_id
1 'polypeptide(L)'
;MLRALGVPLLRGRLFDRTDHAGGAAVAVVNEAFVQRHMHGNPLGQQVRFDLRAYGLPDEAVTVVGVVGNIKTFGPSYPAPGAVYVPMAQVPPRLLLSLFNRLHFEAAVSGLPVTYADAMRQAVHTVAPQLAVQHARPLKRACAQLLCATTRD
;
A
#
# COMPACT_ATOMS: atom_id res chain seq x y z
N MET A 1 3.68 -4.80 -2.16
CA MET A 1 2.28 -4.89 -1.70
C MET A 1 1.31 -5.49 -2.74
N LEU A 2 0.73 -4.74 -3.70
CA LEU A 2 -0.46 -5.19 -4.49
C LEU A 2 -0.33 -6.58 -5.14
N ARG A 3 0.81 -6.85 -5.82
CA ARG A 3 1.09 -8.18 -6.40
C ARG A 3 1.23 -9.27 -5.34
N ALA A 4 1.91 -8.97 -4.23
CA ALA A 4 2.13 -9.91 -3.14
C ALA A 4 0.82 -10.29 -2.41
N LEU A 5 -0.13 -9.36 -2.36
CA LEU A 5 -1.48 -9.58 -1.82
C LEU A 5 -2.43 -10.28 -2.81
N GLY A 6 -1.99 -10.56 -4.04
CA GLY A 6 -2.83 -11.17 -5.07
C GLY A 6 -4.01 -10.29 -5.52
N VAL A 7 -3.90 -8.97 -5.35
CA VAL A 7 -4.98 -8.04 -5.71
C VAL A 7 -5.08 -7.97 -7.24
N PRO A 8 -6.23 -8.28 -7.85
CA PRO A 8 -6.35 -8.32 -9.29
C PRO A 8 -6.27 -6.91 -9.89
N LEU A 9 -5.52 -6.78 -10.98
CA LEU A 9 -5.55 -5.60 -11.84
C LEU A 9 -6.79 -5.68 -12.74
N LEU A 10 -7.64 -4.66 -12.69
CA LEU A 10 -8.87 -4.59 -13.48
C LEU A 10 -8.66 -3.79 -14.77
N ARG A 11 -7.90 -2.69 -14.71
CA ARG A 11 -7.61 -1.80 -15.84
C ARG A 11 -6.23 -1.17 -15.71
N GLY A 12 -5.58 -0.87 -16.84
CA GLY A 12 -4.32 -0.13 -16.88
C GLY A 12 -3.11 -0.99 -16.50
N ARG A 13 -2.20 -0.46 -15.68
CA ARG A 13 -0.99 -1.14 -15.20
C ARG A 13 -0.78 -0.98 -13.69
N LEU A 14 0.02 -1.88 -13.14
CA LEU A 14 0.60 -1.71 -11.80
C LEU A 14 1.93 -0.96 -11.88
N PHE A 15 2.43 -0.53 -10.73
CA PHE A 15 3.76 0.08 -10.64
C PHE A 15 4.87 -0.85 -11.11
N ASP A 16 5.87 -0.24 -11.72
CA ASP A 16 7.10 -0.89 -12.15
C ASP A 16 8.33 -0.02 -11.85
N ARG A 17 9.51 -0.43 -12.33
CA ARG A 17 10.77 0.24 -12.03
C ARG A 17 10.90 1.65 -12.64
N THR A 18 10.06 2.00 -13.60
CA THR A 18 10.04 3.32 -14.24
C THR A 18 9.32 4.37 -13.39
N ASP A 19 8.51 3.94 -12.42
CA ASP A 19 7.79 4.83 -11.49
C ASP A 19 8.72 5.26 -10.32
N HIS A 20 9.82 5.94 -10.68
CA HIS A 20 10.85 6.38 -9.75
C HIS A 20 10.61 7.82 -9.23
N ALA A 21 11.37 8.20 -8.20
CA ALA A 21 11.42 9.57 -7.71
C ALA A 21 11.79 10.55 -8.84
N GLY A 22 11.06 11.66 -8.97
CA GLY A 22 11.27 12.65 -10.03
C GLY A 22 10.74 12.25 -11.41
N GLY A 23 10.19 11.05 -11.57
CA GLY A 23 9.42 10.66 -12.75
C GLY A 23 8.00 11.22 -12.73
N ALA A 24 7.15 10.78 -13.67
CA ALA A 24 5.74 11.14 -13.66
C ALA A 24 5.06 10.64 -12.37
N ALA A 25 4.37 11.54 -11.67
CA ALA A 25 3.63 11.20 -10.46
C ALA A 25 2.40 10.36 -10.79
N VAL A 26 2.36 9.12 -10.32
CA VAL A 26 1.35 8.14 -10.70
C VAL A 26 0.68 7.49 -9.50
N ALA A 27 -0.55 7.03 -9.71
CA ALA A 27 -1.33 6.31 -8.73
C ALA A 27 -2.06 5.11 -9.33
N VAL A 28 -2.33 4.14 -8.47
CA VAL A 28 -3.27 3.06 -8.73
C VAL A 28 -4.42 3.22 -7.73
N VAL A 29 -5.66 3.17 -8.20
CA VAL A 29 -6.84 3.30 -7.33
C VAL A 29 -7.61 1.98 -7.27
N ASN A 30 -8.41 1.76 -6.24
CA ASN A 30 -9.32 0.60 -6.23
C ASN A 30 -10.68 0.94 -6.84
N GLU A 31 -11.45 -0.11 -7.16
CA GLU A 31 -12.80 0.01 -7.71
C GLU A 31 -13.73 0.88 -6.84
N ALA A 32 -13.68 0.73 -5.51
CA ALA A 32 -14.49 1.53 -4.58
C ALA A 32 -14.17 3.03 -4.64
N PHE A 33 -12.92 3.41 -4.89
CA PHE A 33 -12.53 4.80 -5.09
C PHE A 33 -13.13 5.35 -6.38
N VAL A 34 -13.00 4.60 -7.48
CA VAL A 34 -13.52 4.97 -8.80
C VAL A 34 -15.03 5.21 -8.73
N GLN A 35 -15.78 4.28 -8.11
CA GLN A 35 -17.24 4.39 -7.99
C GLN A 35 -17.70 5.63 -7.23
N ARG A 36 -16.93 6.11 -6.25
CA ARG A 36 -17.31 7.22 -5.39
C ARG A 36 -16.87 8.59 -5.90
N HIS A 37 -15.71 8.65 -6.55
CA HIS A 37 -15.02 9.92 -6.81
C HIS A 37 -14.73 10.18 -8.29
N MET A 38 -14.98 9.23 -9.19
CA MET A 38 -14.64 9.37 -10.59
C MET A 38 -15.84 9.11 -11.50
N HIS A 39 -15.87 9.82 -12.62
CA HIS A 39 -16.84 9.64 -13.67
C HIS A 39 -16.13 9.26 -14.98
N GLY A 40 -16.71 8.32 -15.73
CA GLY A 40 -16.14 7.87 -17.02
C GLY A 40 -14.90 6.99 -16.87
N ASN A 41 -13.94 7.14 -17.79
CA ASN A 41 -12.71 6.35 -17.81
C ASN A 41 -11.72 6.87 -16.75
N PRO A 42 -11.36 6.08 -15.72
CA PRO A 42 -10.49 6.54 -14.64
C PRO A 42 -9.03 6.69 -15.06
N LEU A 43 -8.57 5.97 -16.09
CA LEU A 43 -7.16 6.02 -16.51
C LEU A 43 -6.84 7.40 -17.11
N GLY A 44 -5.71 7.98 -16.69
CA GLY A 44 -5.28 9.32 -17.09
C GLY A 44 -5.91 10.47 -16.29
N GLN A 45 -6.92 10.20 -15.46
CA GLN A 45 -7.46 11.21 -14.54
C GLN A 45 -6.48 11.48 -13.39
N GLN A 46 -6.60 12.64 -12.77
CA GLN A 46 -5.73 13.05 -11.68
C GLN A 46 -6.45 13.03 -10.33
N VAL A 47 -5.74 12.57 -9.30
CA VAL A 47 -6.11 12.73 -7.90
C VAL A 47 -5.21 13.81 -7.30
N ARG A 48 -5.79 14.78 -6.59
CA ARG A 48 -5.05 15.88 -5.96
C ARG A 48 -4.95 15.63 -4.44
N PHE A 49 -3.76 15.74 -3.91
CA PHE A 49 -3.47 15.70 -2.48
C PHE A 49 -3.14 17.09 -1.97
N ASP A 50 -3.86 17.53 -0.95
CA ASP A 50 -3.45 18.69 -0.13
C ASP A 50 -2.40 18.21 0.88
N LEU A 51 -1.18 18.69 0.69
CA LEU A 51 -0.03 18.32 1.53
C LEU A 51 0.50 19.52 2.33
N ARG A 52 -0.23 20.64 2.36
CA ARG A 52 0.22 21.88 3.01
C ARG A 52 0.39 21.71 4.50
N ALA A 53 -0.47 20.90 5.14
CA ALA A 53 -0.35 20.54 6.55
C ALA A 53 0.99 19.85 6.90
N TYR A 54 1.67 19.28 5.91
CA TYR A 54 2.98 18.65 6.04
C TYR A 54 4.14 19.53 5.53
N GLY A 55 3.88 20.81 5.24
CA GLY A 55 4.87 21.74 4.70
C GLY A 55 5.34 21.39 3.28
N LEU A 56 4.46 20.76 2.50
CA LEU A 56 4.72 20.33 1.12
C LEU A 56 3.71 21.00 0.17
N PRO A 57 4.07 21.23 -1.10
CA PRO A 57 3.13 21.71 -2.11
C PRO A 57 2.04 20.66 -2.39
N ASP A 58 0.87 21.13 -2.82
CA ASP A 58 -0.18 20.24 -3.32
C ASP A 58 0.34 19.41 -4.49
N GLU A 59 -0.03 18.14 -4.54
CA GLU A 59 0.46 17.20 -5.55
C GLU A 59 -0.70 16.58 -6.33
N ALA A 60 -0.58 16.53 -7.65
CA ALA A 60 -1.52 15.82 -8.52
C ALA A 60 -0.86 14.56 -9.06
N VAL A 61 -1.49 13.40 -8.82
CA VAL A 61 -1.02 12.09 -9.30
C VAL A 61 -1.95 11.55 -10.38
N THR A 62 -1.38 10.98 -11.43
CA THR A 62 -2.15 10.44 -12.55
C THR A 62 -2.51 8.98 -12.31
N VAL A 63 -3.79 8.63 -12.47
CA VAL A 63 -4.25 7.24 -12.33
C VAL A 63 -3.79 6.42 -13.53
N VAL A 64 -2.91 5.45 -13.29
CA VAL A 64 -2.38 4.53 -14.31
C VAL A 64 -2.95 3.11 -14.21
N GLY A 65 -3.69 2.82 -13.14
CA GLY A 65 -4.30 1.51 -12.95
C GLY A 65 -5.49 1.52 -12.00
N VAL A 66 -6.36 0.53 -12.18
CA VAL A 66 -7.49 0.23 -11.29
C VAL A 66 -7.37 -1.21 -10.82
N VAL A 67 -7.45 -1.43 -9.51
CA VAL A 67 -7.35 -2.74 -8.88
C VAL A 67 -8.64 -3.14 -8.14
N GLY A 68 -8.76 -4.43 -7.85
CA GLY A 68 -9.80 -4.96 -6.98
C GLY A 68 -9.76 -4.37 -5.57
N ASN A 69 -10.89 -4.47 -4.88
CA ASN A 69 -11.07 -3.93 -3.55
C ASN A 69 -10.35 -4.76 -2.47
N ILE A 70 -9.74 -4.07 -1.50
CA ILE A 70 -9.18 -4.67 -0.28
C ILE A 70 -10.04 -4.25 0.91
N LYS A 71 -10.52 -5.21 1.70
CA LYS A 71 -11.31 -4.95 2.91
C LYS A 71 -10.39 -4.70 4.11
N THR A 72 -9.79 -3.51 4.16
CA THR A 72 -8.78 -3.13 5.16
C THR A 72 -9.31 -3.17 6.60
N PHE A 73 -10.60 -2.87 6.81
CA PHE A 73 -11.23 -2.85 8.14
C PHE A 73 -11.91 -4.17 8.53
N GLY A 74 -11.70 -5.24 7.75
CA GLY A 74 -12.30 -6.54 7.99
C GLY A 74 -13.46 -6.86 7.02
N PRO A 75 -13.89 -8.14 6.98
CA PRO A 75 -14.81 -8.67 5.98
C PRO A 75 -16.22 -8.08 6.07
N SER A 76 -16.64 -7.66 7.27
CA SER A 76 -17.97 -7.08 7.54
C SER A 76 -18.09 -5.62 7.08
N TYR A 77 -16.97 -4.94 6.84
CA TYR A 77 -16.97 -3.55 6.39
C TYR A 77 -16.87 -3.46 4.86
N PRO A 78 -17.50 -2.45 4.25
CA PRO A 78 -17.27 -2.16 2.84
C PRO A 78 -15.80 -1.80 2.64
N ALA A 79 -15.26 -2.14 1.46
CA ALA A 79 -13.90 -1.73 1.12
C ALA A 79 -13.84 -0.19 1.07
N PRO A 80 -12.88 0.45 1.73
CA PRO A 80 -12.68 1.89 1.58
C PRO A 80 -12.21 2.20 0.16
N GLY A 81 -12.55 3.39 -0.35
CA GLY A 81 -11.86 3.92 -1.52
C GLY A 81 -10.40 4.15 -1.18
N ALA A 82 -9.48 3.63 -2.00
CA ALA A 82 -8.05 3.68 -1.75
C ALA A 82 -7.30 4.22 -2.97
N VAL A 83 -6.29 5.04 -2.69
CA VAL A 83 -5.30 5.52 -3.65
C VAL A 83 -3.94 4.98 -3.19
N TYR A 84 -3.29 4.23 -4.05
CA TYR A 84 -1.95 3.71 -3.85
C TYR A 84 -0.98 4.56 -4.68
N VAL A 85 0.19 4.86 -4.12
CA VAL A 85 1.27 5.58 -4.79
C VAL A 85 2.59 4.80 -4.64
N PRO A 86 3.54 4.91 -5.59
CA PRO A 86 4.85 4.31 -5.44
C PRO A 86 5.57 4.90 -4.22
N MET A 87 6.04 4.05 -3.30
CA MET A 87 6.79 4.52 -2.12
C MET A 87 8.02 5.35 -2.50
N ALA A 88 8.65 5.05 -3.65
CA ALA A 88 9.77 5.81 -4.19
C ALA A 88 9.41 7.26 -4.58
N GLN A 89 8.14 7.57 -4.80
CA GLN A 89 7.65 8.92 -5.12
C GLN A 89 7.17 9.69 -3.88
N VAL A 90 7.02 9.03 -2.73
CA VAL A 90 6.56 9.70 -1.51
C VAL A 90 7.68 10.59 -0.94
N PRO A 91 7.44 11.90 -0.71
CA PRO A 91 8.45 12.78 -0.15
C PRO A 91 8.95 12.30 1.22
N PRO A 92 10.27 12.36 1.51
CA PRO A 92 10.83 11.89 2.79
C PRO A 92 10.19 12.51 4.02
N ARG A 93 9.84 13.81 3.96
CA ARG A 93 9.12 14.49 5.05
C ARG A 93 7.76 13.84 5.34
N LEU A 94 7.00 13.54 4.29
CA LEU A 94 5.70 12.90 4.42
C LEU A 94 5.84 11.47 4.96
N LEU A 95 6.86 10.72 4.51
CA LEU A 95 7.18 9.40 5.06
C LEU A 95 7.45 9.46 6.57
N LEU A 96 8.29 10.40 7.02
CA LEU A 96 8.63 10.55 8.43
C LEU A 96 7.45 11.02 9.29
N SER A 97 6.54 11.83 8.74
CA SER A 97 5.36 12.33 9.46
C SER A 97 4.23 11.33 9.56
N LEU A 98 4.00 10.50 8.53
CA LEU A 98 2.86 9.59 8.46
C LEU A 98 3.17 8.15 8.90
N PHE A 99 4.43 7.72 8.80
CA PHE A 99 4.79 6.32 9.01
C PHE A 99 5.64 6.17 10.27
N ASN A 100 4.98 5.82 11.38
CA ASN A 100 5.66 5.36 12.59
C ASN A 100 5.96 3.84 12.55
N ARG A 101 5.41 3.12 11.56
CA ARG A 101 5.61 1.68 11.33
C ARG A 101 5.66 1.40 9.83
N LEU A 102 6.59 0.56 9.42
CA LEU A 102 6.69 0.04 8.06
C LEU A 102 6.18 -1.40 8.01
N HIS A 103 5.29 -1.66 7.07
CA HIS A 103 4.81 -2.99 6.76
C HIS A 103 5.44 -3.47 5.46
N PHE A 104 5.87 -4.74 5.46
CA PHE A 104 6.45 -5.39 4.28
C PHE A 104 5.67 -6.66 3.99
N GLU A 105 5.20 -6.81 2.75
CA GLU A 105 4.58 -8.04 2.28
C GLU A 105 5.45 -8.71 1.22
N ALA A 106 5.74 -9.99 1.44
CA ALA A 106 6.41 -10.85 0.48
C ALA A 106 5.51 -12.05 0.16
N ALA A 107 5.38 -12.35 -1.13
CA ALA A 107 4.84 -13.62 -1.58
C ALA A 107 5.99 -14.65 -1.60
N VAL A 108 5.76 -15.82 -1.02
CA VAL A 108 6.75 -16.90 -0.91
C VAL A 108 6.14 -18.22 -1.35
N SER A 109 6.97 -19.12 -1.88
CA SER A 109 6.55 -20.48 -2.22
C SER A 109 6.72 -21.40 -1.01
N GLY A 110 5.67 -22.15 -0.65
CA GLY A 110 5.66 -23.04 0.51
C GLY A 110 5.03 -22.41 1.76
N LEU A 111 5.39 -22.89 2.95
CA LEU A 111 4.82 -22.43 4.23
C LEU A 111 5.43 -21.09 4.66
N PRO A 112 4.68 -19.98 4.76
CA PRO A 112 5.29 -18.67 5.03
C PRO A 112 6.04 -18.57 6.37
N VAL A 113 5.67 -19.39 7.35
CA VAL A 113 6.34 -19.43 8.66
C VAL A 113 7.82 -19.85 8.55
N THR A 114 8.18 -20.65 7.55
CA THR A 114 9.57 -21.11 7.38
C THR A 114 10.50 -19.99 6.88
N TYR A 115 9.95 -18.88 6.39
CA TYR A 115 10.70 -17.73 5.90
C TYR A 115 10.87 -16.61 6.94
N ALA A 116 10.26 -16.75 8.13
CA ALA A 116 10.23 -15.67 9.13
C ALA A 116 11.63 -15.23 9.61
N ASP A 117 12.53 -16.19 9.87
CA ASP A 117 13.91 -15.91 10.28
C ASP A 117 14.75 -15.33 9.13
N ALA A 118 14.62 -15.90 7.92
CA ALA A 118 15.31 -15.42 6.73
C ALA A 118 14.93 -13.96 6.41
N MET A 119 13.64 -13.62 6.51
CA MET A 119 13.17 -12.24 6.34
C MET A 119 13.73 -11.31 7.42
N ARG A 120 13.74 -11.74 8.69
CA ARG A 120 14.35 -10.97 9.79
C ARG A 120 15.83 -10.70 9.54
N GLN A 121 16.58 -11.71 9.12
CA GLN A 121 18.01 -11.60 8.85
C GLN A 121 18.30 -10.69 7.65
N ALA A 122 17.49 -10.78 6.59
CA ALA A 122 17.61 -9.90 5.43
C ALA A 122 17.40 -8.41 5.82
N VAL A 123 16.39 -8.13 6.66
CA VAL A 123 16.17 -6.78 7.18
C VAL A 123 17.34 -6.33 8.06
N HIS A 124 17.82 -7.16 8.98
CA HIS A 124 18.95 -6.82 9.84
C HIS A 124 20.25 -6.55 9.06
N THR A 125 20.44 -7.19 7.90
CA THR A 125 21.61 -6.97 7.05
C THR A 125 21.62 -5.57 6.42
N VAL A 126 20.46 -5.07 6.02
CA VAL A 126 20.32 -3.75 5.37
C VAL A 126 20.11 -2.63 6.39
N ALA A 127 19.34 -2.91 7.44
CA ALA A 127 18.91 -1.95 8.46
C ALA A 127 19.02 -2.60 9.85
N PRO A 128 20.25 -2.74 10.40
CA PRO A 128 20.48 -3.43 11.68
C PRO A 128 19.77 -2.77 12.87
N GLN A 129 19.46 -1.48 12.75
CA GLN A 129 18.81 -0.67 13.79
C GLN A 129 17.27 -0.78 13.75
N LEU A 130 16.71 -1.37 12.69
CA LEU A 130 15.28 -1.54 12.54
C LEU A 130 14.82 -2.80 13.29
N ALA A 131 14.10 -2.61 14.40
CA ALA A 131 13.53 -3.72 15.15
C ALA A 131 12.37 -4.38 14.35
N VAL A 132 12.55 -5.65 13.95
CA VAL A 132 11.49 -6.42 13.29
C VAL A 132 10.55 -6.99 14.36
N GLN A 133 9.41 -6.35 14.57
CA GLN A 133 8.49 -6.75 15.63
C GLN A 133 7.79 -8.09 15.33
N HIS A 134 7.24 -8.28 14.13
CA HIS A 134 6.47 -9.48 13.78
C HIS A 134 6.63 -9.88 12.30
N ALA A 135 7.15 -11.08 12.04
CA ALA A 135 7.04 -11.75 10.74
C ALA A 135 5.97 -12.85 10.84
N ARG A 136 4.82 -12.65 10.17
CA ARG A 136 3.66 -13.55 10.29
C ARG A 136 3.00 -13.81 8.93
N PRO A 137 2.42 -15.00 8.71
CA PRO A 137 1.60 -15.24 7.52
C PRO A 137 0.39 -14.30 7.49
N LEU A 138 0.09 -13.72 6.33
CA LEU A 138 -1.01 -12.76 6.15
C LEU A 138 -2.37 -13.32 6.59
N LYS A 139 -2.63 -14.62 6.35
CA LYS A 139 -3.86 -15.31 6.78
C LYS A 139 -4.11 -15.20 8.29
N ARG A 140 -3.05 -15.10 9.11
CA ARG A 140 -3.14 -14.89 10.57
C ARG A 140 -3.19 -13.41 10.95
N ALA A 141 -2.57 -12.52 10.16
CA ALA A 141 -2.65 -11.07 10.38
C ALA A 141 -4.07 -10.54 10.15
N CYS A 142 -4.77 -11.00 9.10
CA CYS A 142 -6.18 -10.67 8.88
C CYS A 142 -7.07 -11.13 10.05
N ALA A 143 -6.82 -12.32 10.60
CA ALA A 143 -7.56 -12.84 11.75
C ALA A 143 -7.33 -12.06 13.05
N GLN A 144 -6.19 -11.38 13.20
CA GLN A 144 -5.89 -10.58 14.40
C GLN A 144 -6.28 -9.10 14.28
N LEU A 145 -6.25 -8.49 13.10
CA LEU A 145 -6.91 -7.20 12.90
C LEU A 145 -8.42 -7.30 13.20
N LEU A 146 -9.01 -8.47 12.92
CA LEU A 146 -10.37 -8.85 13.32
C LEU A 146 -10.59 -8.96 14.84
N CYS A 147 -9.54 -9.24 15.63
CA CYS A 147 -9.61 -9.29 17.10
C CYS A 147 -9.18 -7.98 17.79
N ALA A 148 -8.40 -7.14 17.11
CA ALA A 148 -7.92 -5.88 17.68
C ALA A 148 -8.99 -4.77 17.68
N THR A 149 -10.08 -4.93 16.91
CA THR A 149 -11.25 -4.04 16.93
C THR A 149 -12.29 -4.40 17.99
N THR A 150 -12.03 -5.41 18.82
CA THR A 150 -12.80 -5.70 20.04
C THR A 150 -11.90 -5.53 21.25
N ARG A 151 -11.63 -4.27 21.62
CA ARG A 151 -11.34 -3.88 23.00
C ARG A 151 -12.08 -2.56 23.24
N ASP A 152 -13.17 -2.71 23.99
CA ASP A 152 -13.94 -1.79 24.82
C ASP A 152 -13.78 -0.28 24.58
#